data_AF-A0A2R7UFF0-F1
#
_entry.id   AF-A0A2R7UFF0-F1
#
_cell.length_a   1.000
_cell.length_b   1.000
_cell.length_c   1.000
_cell.angle_alpha   90.00
_cell.angle_beta   90.00
_cell.angle_gamma   90.00
#
_symmetry.space_group_name_H-M   'P 1'
#
loop_
_entity.id
_entity.type
_entity.pdbx_description
1 polymer ?
#
loop_
_entity_poly.entity_id
_entity_poly.type
_entity_poly.pdbx_seq_one_letter_code
_entity_poly.pdbx_strand_id
1 'polypeptide(L)'
;QRFPVSQMPLGPPRSLPKVCATEGHDVIASFINIDTLLYRKAWIAFANDPWPRAVLDRYRQGIVDSDPGTLARFVEVDLNTARNDPASLGIAMTDSFRFGLEQVLEFSTFSSARFTSAHGFYSRLGRWHETRTHVRNVIQQEQLPNGLLALTLPDPVGIVMELNAQRTRWVQALQEWRAQPQRHFEYFTSQALLGIRELHAAMAAAQGAEDAQRQARQVEQWNDSPIAAKAYLPPVDIDAQTERNIARKQQDARERLEERYDESARAVFQADYDRELKNWQSMIDQVGDLYARHYAKRAFQQIGYYDYDATSPVSVEYFIQMMAACLAGGPTETLPQEGQPLGITQHIWQQLLEDDRSLLYQALLAKNQKLMQQVASALAGDDFGKVYDIIKGIAGTADGQLLMIKPIQDAVGQLLAATNSAGNALSQHLSERTKTLIGHVHRSAFALFA
;
A
#
# COMPACT_ATOMS: atom_id res chain seq x y z
N GLN A 1 19.40 -35.97 -4.02
CA GLN A 1 18.12 -35.79 -3.30
C GLN A 1 17.53 -34.45 -3.71
N ARG A 2 16.34 -34.42 -4.30
CA ARG A 2 15.60 -33.17 -4.54
C ARG A 2 14.85 -32.85 -3.24
N PHE A 3 15.05 -31.66 -2.68
CA PHE A 3 14.32 -31.22 -1.51
C PHE A 3 12.87 -30.87 -1.92
N PRO A 4 11.86 -31.26 -1.12
CA PRO A 4 10.53 -30.68 -1.23
C PRO A 4 10.64 -29.18 -0.98
N VAL A 5 10.08 -28.36 -1.87
CA VAL A 5 10.10 -26.89 -1.74
C VAL A 5 9.46 -26.43 -0.42
N SER A 6 8.53 -27.21 0.12
CA SER A 6 7.89 -27.02 1.44
C SER A 6 8.79 -27.33 2.65
N GLN A 7 10.01 -27.82 2.44
CA GLN A 7 10.99 -28.12 3.50
C GLN A 7 12.22 -27.20 3.46
N MET A 8 12.14 -26.03 2.81
CA MET A 8 13.14 -25.01 3.09
C MET A 8 13.04 -24.64 4.58
N PRO A 9 14.14 -24.77 5.36
CA PRO A 9 14.10 -24.41 6.77
C PRO A 9 13.67 -22.94 6.92
N LEU A 10 12.78 -22.65 7.85
CA LEU A 10 12.31 -21.29 8.19
C LEU A 10 13.42 -20.39 8.75
N GLY A 11 14.62 -20.93 8.99
CA GLY A 11 15.79 -20.18 9.40
C GLY A 11 16.57 -19.63 8.21
N PRO A 12 17.42 -18.60 8.40
CA PRO A 12 18.30 -18.11 7.35
C PRO A 12 19.09 -19.29 6.77
N PRO A 13 19.28 -19.34 5.44
CA PRO A 13 20.02 -20.43 4.81
C PRO A 13 21.39 -20.53 5.46
N ARG A 14 21.85 -21.77 5.71
CA ARG A 14 23.22 -21.97 6.19
C ARG A 14 24.18 -21.30 5.21
N SER A 15 25.17 -20.58 5.75
CA SER A 15 26.20 -19.98 4.93
C SER A 15 26.81 -21.01 3.99
N LEU A 16 27.10 -20.58 2.77
CA LEU A 16 27.77 -21.42 1.79
C LEU A 16 29.05 -22.00 2.43
N PRO A 17 29.33 -23.31 2.28
CA PRO A 17 30.57 -23.89 2.78
C PRO A 17 31.78 -23.08 2.34
N LYS A 18 32.77 -22.89 3.23
CA LYS A 18 33.95 -22.05 2.94
C LYS A 18 34.63 -22.44 1.62
N VAL A 19 34.71 -23.74 1.33
CA VAL A 19 35.23 -24.25 0.05
C VAL A 19 34.41 -23.74 -1.14
N CYS A 20 33.09 -23.84 -1.10
CA CYS A 20 32.23 -23.35 -2.18
C CYS A 20 32.32 -21.83 -2.36
N ALA A 21 32.54 -21.08 -1.28
CA ALA A 21 32.74 -19.64 -1.34
C ALA A 21 34.11 -19.27 -1.93
N THR A 22 35.17 -19.97 -1.52
CA THR A 22 36.53 -19.78 -2.05
C THR A 22 36.63 -20.17 -3.52
N GLU A 23 36.00 -21.27 -3.93
CA GLU A 23 35.97 -21.74 -5.32
C GLU A 23 34.96 -20.96 -6.18
N GLY A 24 34.23 -20.00 -5.60
CA GLY A 24 33.30 -19.14 -6.32
C GLY A 24 32.09 -19.85 -6.92
N HIS A 25 31.66 -20.98 -6.36
CA HIS A 25 30.51 -21.76 -6.89
C HIS A 25 29.19 -20.98 -6.89
N ASP A 26 29.05 -19.97 -6.02
CA ASP A 26 27.91 -19.05 -6.00
C ASP A 26 27.84 -18.14 -7.24
N VAL A 27 28.98 -17.84 -7.86
CA VAL A 27 29.02 -17.10 -9.13
C VAL A 27 28.46 -17.96 -10.25
N ILE A 28 28.90 -19.22 -10.35
CA ILE A 28 28.46 -20.16 -11.40
C ILE A 28 26.95 -20.36 -11.36
N ALA A 29 26.39 -20.53 -10.16
CA ALA A 29 24.95 -20.70 -9.96
C ALA A 29 24.09 -19.51 -10.41
N SER A 30 24.72 -18.36 -10.75
CA SER A 30 24.02 -17.17 -11.24
C SER A 30 23.80 -17.15 -12.76
N PHE A 31 24.33 -18.14 -13.50
CA PHE A 31 24.24 -18.19 -14.97
C PHE A 31 23.30 -19.30 -15.46
N ILE A 32 22.57 -19.01 -16.54
CA ILE A 32 21.71 -19.97 -17.25
C ILE A 32 22.38 -20.30 -18.58
N ASN A 33 22.62 -21.59 -18.82
CA ASN A 33 23.19 -22.07 -20.09
C ASN A 33 22.08 -22.62 -20.98
N ILE A 34 22.01 -22.15 -22.22
CA ILE A 34 21.04 -22.59 -23.22
C ILE A 34 21.80 -23.07 -24.45
N ASP A 35 21.48 -24.27 -24.93
CA ASP A 35 22.07 -24.83 -26.14
C ASP A 35 21.51 -24.15 -27.40
N THR A 36 22.30 -23.24 -27.96
CA THR A 36 21.97 -22.47 -29.17
C THR A 36 22.02 -23.29 -30.46
N LEU A 37 22.59 -24.51 -30.42
CA LEU A 37 22.57 -25.43 -31.55
C LEU A 37 21.23 -26.17 -31.65
N LEU A 38 20.58 -26.41 -30.50
CA LEU A 38 19.28 -27.07 -30.42
C LEU A 38 18.12 -26.08 -30.50
N TYR A 39 18.25 -24.90 -29.87
CA TYR A 39 17.17 -23.93 -29.74
C TYR A 39 17.52 -22.62 -30.45
N ARG A 40 16.52 -22.03 -31.14
CA ARG A 40 16.68 -20.74 -31.82
C ARG A 40 16.09 -19.55 -31.07
N LYS A 41 15.04 -19.79 -30.29
CA LYS A 41 14.32 -18.75 -29.55
C LYS A 41 14.09 -19.21 -28.11
N ALA A 42 14.09 -18.25 -27.19
CA ALA A 42 13.66 -18.43 -25.81
C ALA A 42 12.61 -17.38 -25.45
N TRP A 43 11.63 -17.80 -24.65
CA TRP A 43 10.64 -16.91 -24.03
C TRP A 43 10.95 -16.88 -22.54
N ILE A 44 11.46 -15.75 -22.05
CA ILE A 44 11.99 -15.63 -20.69
C ILE A 44 11.15 -14.66 -19.88
N ALA A 45 10.74 -15.07 -18.69
CA ALA A 45 9.96 -14.25 -17.77
C ALA A 45 10.50 -14.43 -16.35
N PHE A 46 10.51 -13.34 -15.57
CA PHE A 46 10.73 -13.41 -14.14
C PHE A 46 9.45 -13.88 -13.45
N ALA A 47 9.55 -14.89 -12.58
CA ALA A 47 8.44 -15.39 -11.77
C ALA A 47 8.75 -15.11 -10.30
N ASN A 48 7.89 -14.36 -9.62
CA ASN A 48 8.04 -14.08 -8.19
C ASN A 48 7.95 -15.37 -7.36
N ASP A 49 7.08 -16.28 -7.78
CA ASP A 49 6.80 -17.54 -7.11
C ASP A 49 6.87 -18.72 -8.11
N PRO A 50 7.16 -19.94 -7.65
CA PRO A 50 7.19 -21.11 -8.53
C PRO A 50 5.84 -21.38 -9.19
N TRP A 51 5.81 -21.43 -10.52
CA TRP A 51 4.59 -21.75 -11.26
C TRP A 51 4.20 -23.23 -11.14
N PRO A 52 2.95 -23.54 -10.76
CA PRO A 52 2.44 -24.90 -10.80
C PRO A 52 2.34 -25.40 -12.25
N ARG A 53 2.26 -26.72 -12.42
CA ARG A 53 2.28 -27.35 -13.74
C ARG A 53 1.18 -26.83 -14.68
N ALA A 54 -0.02 -26.58 -14.16
CA ALA A 54 -1.13 -26.05 -14.94
C ALA A 54 -0.84 -24.65 -15.50
N VAL A 55 -0.17 -23.78 -14.74
CA VAL A 55 0.26 -22.45 -15.19
C VAL A 55 1.31 -22.57 -16.29
N LEU A 56 2.29 -23.45 -16.11
CA LEU A 56 3.32 -23.72 -17.12
C LEU A 56 2.72 -24.24 -18.43
N ASP A 57 1.79 -25.20 -18.35
CA ASP A 57 1.17 -25.78 -19.54
C ASP A 57 0.26 -24.76 -20.25
N ARG A 58 -0.46 -23.90 -19.51
CA ARG A 58 -1.21 -22.77 -20.07
C ARG A 58 -0.30 -21.82 -20.83
N TYR A 59 0.85 -21.43 -20.26
CA TYR A 59 1.77 -20.54 -20.94
C TYR A 59 2.42 -21.17 -22.17
N ARG A 60 2.78 -22.46 -22.11
CA ARG A 60 3.28 -23.18 -23.29
C ARG A 60 2.25 -23.20 -24.41
N GLN A 61 0.99 -23.50 -24.08
CA GLN A 61 -0.09 -23.51 -25.06
C GLN A 61 -0.32 -22.11 -25.64
N GLY A 62 -0.37 -21.07 -24.81
CA GLY A 62 -0.52 -19.69 -25.27
C GLY A 62 0.63 -19.21 -26.16
N ILE A 63 1.86 -19.64 -25.90
CA ILE A 63 3.02 -19.38 -26.78
C ILE A 63 2.85 -20.08 -28.13
N VAL A 64 2.43 -21.36 -28.12
CA VAL A 64 2.17 -22.13 -29.36
C VAL A 64 1.06 -21.47 -30.19
N ASP A 65 0.00 -21.01 -29.53
CA ASP A 65 -1.14 -20.36 -30.17
C ASP A 65 -0.87 -18.90 -30.55
N SER A 66 0.32 -18.37 -30.22
CA SER A 66 0.68 -16.96 -30.41
C SER A 66 -0.30 -15.99 -29.75
N ASP A 67 -0.83 -16.35 -28.57
CA ASP A 67 -1.76 -15.53 -27.80
C ASP A 67 -1.08 -14.21 -27.35
N PRO A 68 -1.55 -13.03 -27.80
CA PRO A 68 -0.89 -11.76 -27.48
C PRO A 68 -0.81 -11.47 -25.98
N GLY A 69 -1.80 -11.94 -25.20
CA GLY A 69 -1.81 -11.79 -23.74
C GLY A 69 -0.66 -12.55 -23.08
N THR A 70 -0.46 -13.80 -23.50
CA THR A 70 0.63 -14.66 -23.08
C THR A 70 1.98 -14.12 -23.54
N LEU A 71 2.13 -13.77 -24.82
CA LEU A 71 3.41 -13.29 -25.33
C LEU A 71 3.89 -12.01 -24.64
N ALA A 72 2.98 -11.10 -24.27
CA ALA A 72 3.31 -9.88 -23.53
C ALA A 72 3.90 -10.13 -22.12
N ARG A 73 3.75 -11.34 -21.57
CA ARG A 73 4.31 -11.73 -20.25
C ARG A 73 5.80 -12.07 -20.32
N PHE A 74 6.33 -12.35 -21.51
CA PHE A 74 7.68 -12.87 -21.74
C PHE A 74 8.51 -11.90 -22.57
N VAL A 75 9.82 -11.92 -22.35
CA VAL A 75 10.82 -11.36 -23.25
C VAL A 75 11.19 -12.43 -24.25
N GLU A 76 10.92 -12.19 -25.53
CA GLU A 76 11.40 -13.03 -26.62
C GLU A 76 12.90 -12.75 -26.86
N VAL A 77 13.69 -13.82 -26.88
CA VAL A 77 15.14 -13.75 -27.08
C VAL A 77 15.48 -14.61 -28.29
N ASP A 78 16.03 -13.98 -29.34
CA ASP A 78 16.70 -14.71 -30.41
C ASP A 78 18.06 -15.22 -29.89
N LEU A 79 18.21 -16.54 -29.82
CA LEU A 79 19.36 -17.16 -29.18
C LEU A 79 20.63 -17.05 -30.03
N ASN A 80 20.50 -16.88 -31.35
CA ASN A 80 21.64 -16.66 -32.23
C ASN A 80 22.19 -15.23 -32.04
N THR A 81 21.30 -14.24 -31.95
CA THR A 81 21.66 -12.87 -31.60
C THR A 81 22.20 -12.80 -30.17
N ALA A 82 21.59 -13.48 -29.19
CA ALA A 82 22.11 -13.52 -27.81
C ALA A 82 23.55 -14.06 -27.72
N ARG A 83 23.89 -15.03 -28.57
CA ARG A 83 25.23 -15.62 -28.63
C ARG A 83 26.25 -14.73 -29.35
N ASN A 84 25.86 -14.13 -30.46
CA ASN A 84 26.80 -13.46 -31.37
C ASN A 84 26.79 -11.94 -31.26
N ASP A 85 25.72 -11.33 -30.76
CA ASP A 85 25.57 -9.88 -30.58
C ASP A 85 24.73 -9.56 -29.31
N PRO A 86 25.22 -9.94 -28.11
CA PRO A 86 24.48 -9.75 -26.87
C PRO A 86 24.15 -8.28 -26.54
N ALA A 87 24.95 -7.33 -27.04
CA ALA A 87 24.75 -5.90 -26.80
C ALA A 87 23.46 -5.37 -27.46
N SER A 88 22.95 -6.04 -28.50
CA SER A 88 21.69 -5.68 -29.15
C SER A 88 20.44 -6.07 -28.34
N LEU A 89 20.56 -7.01 -27.41
CA LEU A 89 19.45 -7.54 -26.60
C LEU A 89 19.49 -7.10 -25.14
N GLY A 90 20.67 -6.73 -24.63
CA GLY A 90 20.88 -6.36 -23.25
C GLY A 90 22.32 -5.91 -23.02
N ILE A 91 22.87 -6.27 -21.86
CA ILE A 91 24.24 -5.91 -21.52
C ILE A 91 25.18 -7.00 -22.00
N ALA A 92 26.17 -6.64 -22.82
CA ALA A 92 27.25 -7.54 -23.19
C ALA A 92 28.31 -7.60 -22.08
N MET A 93 28.32 -8.72 -21.34
CA MET A 93 29.35 -8.99 -20.33
C MET A 93 30.64 -9.46 -21.02
N THR A 94 31.63 -8.57 -21.03
CA THR A 94 32.94 -8.79 -21.66
C THR A 94 34.02 -9.15 -20.64
N ASP A 95 35.21 -9.52 -21.11
CA ASP A 95 36.38 -9.78 -20.25
C ASP A 95 37.05 -8.49 -19.70
N SER A 96 36.48 -7.32 -20.03
CA SER A 96 36.89 -6.01 -19.56
C SER A 96 36.89 -5.93 -18.03
N PHE A 97 37.57 -4.91 -17.47
CA PHE A 97 37.63 -4.76 -16.02
C PHE A 97 36.23 -4.67 -15.40
N ARG A 98 35.31 -3.94 -16.04
CA ARG A 98 33.93 -3.70 -15.59
C ARG A 98 32.89 -4.72 -16.06
N PHE A 99 33.23 -5.55 -17.05
CA PHE A 99 32.35 -6.58 -17.64
C PHE A 99 30.91 -6.10 -17.90
N GLY A 100 30.72 -4.79 -18.12
CA GLY A 100 29.45 -4.15 -18.48
C GLY A 100 28.43 -3.95 -17.34
N LEU A 101 28.69 -4.39 -16.11
CA LEU A 101 27.68 -4.34 -15.02
C LEU A 101 27.80 -3.13 -14.10
N GLU A 102 28.49 -2.06 -14.49
CA GLU A 102 28.64 -0.86 -13.65
C GLU A 102 27.34 -0.13 -13.31
N GLN A 103 26.28 -0.33 -14.11
CA GLN A 103 24.94 0.23 -13.87
C GLN A 103 24.05 -0.70 -13.04
N VAL A 104 24.49 -1.93 -12.76
CA VAL A 104 23.76 -2.88 -11.92
C VAL A 104 24.08 -2.59 -10.46
N LEU A 105 23.03 -2.37 -9.66
CA LEU A 105 23.15 -1.84 -8.30
C LEU A 105 24.06 -2.71 -7.41
N GLU A 106 23.93 -4.03 -7.51
CA GLU A 106 24.72 -5.01 -6.76
C GLU A 106 26.22 -4.91 -7.03
N PHE A 107 26.62 -4.47 -8.23
CA PHE A 107 28.01 -4.32 -8.65
C PHE A 107 28.52 -2.87 -8.53
N SER A 108 27.68 -1.96 -8.07
CA SER A 108 28.01 -0.56 -7.85
C SER A 108 28.48 -0.29 -6.41
N THR A 109 29.07 0.88 -6.16
CA THR A 109 29.44 1.35 -4.80
C THR A 109 28.24 1.90 -4.02
N PHE A 110 27.02 1.47 -4.35
CA PHE A 110 25.80 1.93 -3.72
C PHE A 110 25.81 1.65 -2.21
N SER A 111 25.41 2.65 -1.42
CA SER A 111 25.21 2.51 0.02
C SER A 111 23.72 2.35 0.32
N SER A 112 23.34 1.20 0.86
CA SER A 112 21.96 0.91 1.30
C SER A 112 21.50 1.73 2.51
N ALA A 113 22.38 2.51 3.13
CA ALA A 113 22.05 3.32 4.32
C ALA A 113 20.91 4.34 4.07
N ARG A 114 20.63 4.67 2.80
CA ARG A 114 19.56 5.61 2.39
C ARG A 114 18.38 4.92 1.71
N PHE A 115 18.41 3.60 1.56
CA PHE A 115 17.38 2.85 0.85
C PHE A 115 17.27 1.43 1.42
N THR A 116 16.18 1.17 2.13
CA THR A 116 15.85 -0.16 2.62
C THR A 116 14.88 -0.81 1.64
N SER A 117 15.37 -1.68 0.76
CA SER A 117 14.53 -2.47 -0.15
C SER A 117 13.57 -3.38 0.62
N ALA A 118 12.35 -3.56 0.13
CA ALA A 118 11.42 -4.60 0.59
C ALA A 118 11.96 -6.02 0.36
N HIS A 119 12.81 -6.17 -0.66
CA HIS A 119 13.42 -7.44 -1.07
C HIS A 119 14.84 -7.63 -0.51
N GLY A 120 15.31 -6.69 0.30
CA GLY A 120 16.70 -6.63 0.74
C GLY A 120 17.66 -6.12 -0.36
N PHE A 121 18.92 -5.94 0.01
CA PHE A 121 19.99 -5.57 -0.92
C PHE A 121 21.24 -6.39 -0.58
N TYR A 122 21.81 -7.04 -1.59
CA TYR A 122 22.96 -7.93 -1.44
C TYR A 122 24.05 -7.50 -2.42
N SER A 123 25.01 -6.70 -1.94
CA SER A 123 26.12 -6.25 -2.77
C SER A 123 26.96 -7.43 -3.27
N ARG A 124 27.24 -7.42 -4.58
CA ARG A 124 28.17 -8.31 -5.27
C ARG A 124 29.50 -7.63 -5.59
N LEU A 125 29.72 -6.39 -5.14
CA LEU A 125 30.95 -5.64 -5.35
C LEU A 125 32.19 -6.41 -4.87
N GLY A 126 32.09 -7.14 -3.74
CA GLY A 126 33.17 -7.98 -3.23
C GLY A 126 33.44 -9.26 -4.05
N ARG A 127 32.54 -9.64 -4.97
CA ARG A 127 32.64 -10.84 -5.82
C ARG A 127 33.03 -10.52 -7.26
N TRP A 128 33.56 -9.32 -7.44
CA TRP A 128 33.92 -8.75 -8.73
C TRP A 128 34.94 -9.60 -9.50
N HIS A 129 36.01 -10.01 -8.81
CA HIS A 129 37.12 -10.73 -9.44
C HIS A 129 36.70 -12.13 -9.89
N GLU A 130 35.95 -12.84 -9.05
CA GLU A 130 35.43 -14.18 -9.33
C GLU A 130 34.42 -14.13 -10.47
N THR A 131 33.51 -13.15 -10.47
CA THR A 131 32.53 -12.95 -11.56
C THR A 131 33.22 -12.70 -12.89
N ARG A 132 34.17 -11.77 -12.92
CA ARG A 132 34.94 -11.48 -14.14
C ARG A 132 35.73 -12.70 -14.63
N THR A 133 36.33 -13.44 -13.72
CA THR A 133 37.11 -14.65 -14.06
C THR A 133 36.20 -15.73 -14.66
N HIS A 134 35.03 -15.94 -14.07
CA HIS A 134 34.04 -16.86 -14.64
C HIS A 134 33.58 -16.43 -16.04
N VAL A 135 33.21 -15.16 -16.22
CA VAL A 135 32.80 -14.59 -17.52
C VAL A 135 33.90 -14.81 -18.57
N ARG A 136 35.16 -14.47 -18.26
CA ARG A 136 36.30 -14.70 -19.17
C ARG A 136 36.44 -16.18 -19.55
N ASN A 137 36.35 -17.08 -18.58
CA ASN A 137 36.50 -18.51 -18.83
C ASN A 137 35.39 -19.02 -19.75
N VAL A 138 34.13 -18.62 -19.52
CA VAL A 138 33.00 -19.00 -20.38
C VAL A 138 33.16 -18.42 -21.78
N ILE A 139 33.59 -17.16 -21.93
CA ILE A 139 33.88 -16.54 -23.24
C ILE A 139 34.86 -17.39 -24.04
N GLN A 140 35.95 -17.81 -23.41
CA GLN A 140 37.00 -18.58 -24.07
C GLN A 140 36.55 -20.01 -24.40
N GLN A 141 35.89 -20.70 -23.46
CA GLN A 141 35.43 -22.08 -23.62
C GLN A 141 34.35 -22.19 -24.69
N GLU A 142 33.37 -21.30 -24.65
CA GLU A 142 32.21 -21.32 -25.54
C GLU A 142 32.44 -20.49 -26.81
N GLN A 143 33.62 -19.89 -26.98
CA GLN A 143 33.98 -19.05 -28.14
C GLN A 143 32.94 -17.96 -28.42
N LEU A 144 32.70 -17.11 -27.42
CA LEU A 144 31.71 -16.02 -27.48
C LEU A 144 32.39 -14.68 -27.83
N PRO A 145 32.54 -14.32 -29.11
CA PRO A 145 33.40 -13.22 -29.54
C PRO A 145 33.00 -11.85 -28.97
N ASN A 146 31.71 -11.68 -28.67
CA ASN A 146 31.14 -10.41 -28.19
C ASN A 146 30.66 -10.47 -26.72
N GLY A 147 31.10 -11.48 -25.95
CA GLY A 147 30.77 -11.62 -24.54
C GLY A 147 29.52 -12.45 -24.24
N LEU A 148 29.10 -12.46 -22.97
CA LEU A 148 27.88 -13.12 -22.50
C LEU A 148 26.72 -12.12 -22.42
N LEU A 149 25.50 -12.57 -22.66
CA LEU A 149 24.31 -11.75 -22.46
C LEU A 149 23.93 -11.66 -20.96
N ALA A 150 23.88 -10.45 -20.42
CA ALA A 150 23.11 -10.12 -19.23
C ALA A 150 21.78 -9.48 -19.65
N LEU A 151 20.68 -10.22 -19.43
CA LEU A 151 19.33 -9.81 -19.81
C LEU A 151 18.59 -9.20 -18.62
N THR A 152 18.03 -8.00 -18.79
CA THR A 152 17.14 -7.38 -17.81
C THR A 152 15.71 -7.90 -18.03
N LEU A 153 15.15 -8.55 -17.02
CA LEU A 153 13.75 -9.00 -17.04
C LEU A 153 12.86 -8.02 -16.26
N PRO A 154 11.67 -7.66 -16.78
CA PRO A 154 10.70 -6.89 -16.01
C PRO A 154 10.21 -7.69 -14.80
N ASP A 155 10.21 -7.05 -13.63
CA ASP A 155 9.56 -7.56 -12.41
C ASP A 155 8.45 -6.59 -11.93
N PRO A 156 7.24 -6.68 -12.52
CA PRO A 156 6.14 -5.80 -12.14
C PRO A 156 5.71 -5.96 -10.67
N VAL A 157 5.75 -7.20 -10.15
CA VAL A 157 5.35 -7.49 -8.76
C VAL A 157 6.35 -6.89 -7.80
N GLY A 158 7.65 -7.12 -8.02
CA GLY A 158 8.69 -6.56 -7.16
C GLY A 158 8.66 -5.05 -7.10
N ILE A 159 8.40 -4.36 -8.23
CA ILE A 159 8.23 -2.90 -8.24
C ILE A 159 7.00 -2.45 -7.43
N VAL A 160 5.86 -3.12 -7.58
CA VAL A 160 4.65 -2.78 -6.81
C VAL A 160 4.87 -3.00 -5.32
N MET A 161 5.47 -4.13 -4.93
CA MET A 161 5.81 -4.42 -3.54
C MET A 161 6.78 -3.39 -2.96
N GLU A 162 7.82 -3.03 -3.71
CA GLU A 162 8.84 -2.06 -3.30
C GLU A 162 8.22 -0.66 -3.08
N LEU A 163 7.43 -0.18 -4.04
CA LEU A 163 6.74 1.11 -3.93
C LEU A 163 5.72 1.12 -2.79
N ASN A 164 4.97 0.03 -2.61
CA ASN A 164 4.03 -0.05 -1.50
C ASN A 164 4.73 -0.08 -0.13
N ALA A 165 5.84 -0.81 -0.01
CA ALA A 165 6.65 -0.84 1.20
C ALA A 165 7.24 0.53 1.52
N GLN A 166 7.75 1.26 0.53
CA GLN A 166 8.23 2.64 0.74
C GLN A 166 7.11 3.58 1.18
N ARG A 167 5.95 3.50 0.53
CA ARG A 167 4.75 4.29 0.89
C ARG A 167 4.34 4.07 2.34
N THR A 168 4.22 2.80 2.76
CA THR A 168 3.83 2.45 4.13
C THR A 168 4.88 2.81 5.16
N ARG A 169 6.18 2.73 4.82
CA ARG A 169 7.26 3.25 5.69
C ARG A 169 7.18 4.76 5.89
N TRP A 170 6.84 5.54 4.86
CA TRP A 170 6.63 6.98 5.03
C TRP A 170 5.44 7.28 5.95
N VAL A 171 4.35 6.52 5.81
CA VAL A 171 3.21 6.63 6.73
C VAL A 171 3.63 6.28 8.16
N GLN A 172 4.38 5.20 8.36
CA GLN A 172 4.88 4.83 9.68
C GLN A 172 5.79 5.91 10.26
N ALA A 173 6.73 6.44 9.47
CA ALA A 173 7.63 7.52 9.90
C ALA A 173 6.84 8.79 10.29
N LEU A 174 5.77 9.12 9.56
CA LEU A 174 4.84 10.19 9.96
C LEU A 174 4.17 9.88 11.31
N GLN A 175 3.69 8.65 11.54
CA GLN A 175 3.09 8.29 12.83
C GLN A 175 4.10 8.35 13.97
N GLU A 176 5.33 7.87 13.77
CA GLU A 176 6.42 7.96 14.74
C GLU A 176 6.80 9.42 15.04
N TRP A 177 6.85 10.26 14.01
CA TRP A 177 7.02 11.70 14.15
C TRP A 177 5.87 12.28 15.01
N ARG A 178 4.61 11.96 14.72
CA ARG A 178 3.47 12.42 15.53
C ARG A 178 3.51 11.92 16.98
N ALA A 179 4.03 10.72 17.19
CA ALA A 179 4.11 10.06 18.49
C ALA A 179 5.27 10.56 19.37
N GLN A 180 6.17 11.42 18.87
CA GLN A 180 7.23 12.00 19.70
C GLN A 180 6.62 12.71 20.92
N PRO A 181 7.00 12.36 22.17
CA PRO A 181 6.26 12.78 23.37
C PRO A 181 6.06 14.29 23.50
N GLN A 182 7.12 15.08 23.29
CA GLN A 182 7.05 16.54 23.38
C GLN A 182 6.10 17.12 22.32
N ARG A 183 6.25 16.68 21.07
CA ARG A 183 5.41 17.15 19.95
C ARG A 183 3.95 16.77 20.16
N HIS A 184 3.69 15.55 20.62
CA HIS A 184 2.34 15.09 20.90
C HIS A 184 1.69 15.91 22.02
N PHE A 185 2.44 16.19 23.08
CA PHE A 185 2.00 17.05 24.18
C PHE A 185 1.69 18.47 23.69
N GLU A 186 2.61 19.12 22.98
CA GLU A 186 2.41 20.47 22.44
C GLU A 186 1.22 20.56 21.49
N TYR A 187 1.04 19.56 20.62
CA TYR A 187 -0.12 19.48 19.73
C TYR A 187 -1.42 19.33 20.52
N PHE A 188 -1.47 18.41 21.48
CA PHE A 188 -2.63 18.24 22.34
C PHE A 188 -2.97 19.53 23.09
N THR A 189 -1.97 20.20 23.67
CA THR A 189 -2.15 21.49 24.35
C THR A 189 -2.66 22.57 23.40
N SER A 190 -2.12 22.66 22.17
CA SER A 190 -2.61 23.61 21.15
C SER A 190 -4.09 23.39 20.84
N GLN A 191 -4.50 22.14 20.62
CA GLN A 191 -5.90 21.79 20.34
C GLN A 191 -6.81 22.03 21.55
N ALA A 192 -6.35 21.72 22.76
CA ALA A 192 -7.10 21.97 23.99
C ALA A 192 -7.32 23.48 24.23
N LEU A 193 -6.31 24.32 23.98
CA LEU A 193 -6.43 25.78 24.08
C LEU A 193 -7.43 26.34 23.07
N LEU A 194 -7.43 25.84 21.83
CA LEU A 194 -8.44 26.19 20.83
C LEU A 194 -9.85 25.81 21.28
N GLY A 195 -10.05 24.59 21.77
CA GLY A 195 -11.35 24.15 22.28
C GLY A 195 -11.84 24.96 23.48
N ILE A 196 -10.95 25.31 24.41
CA ILE A 196 -11.27 26.21 25.53
C ILE A 196 -11.69 27.59 25.00
N ARG A 197 -10.97 28.13 24.01
CA ARG A 197 -11.29 29.43 23.40
C ARG A 197 -12.67 29.43 22.75
N GLU A 198 -12.99 28.38 21.98
CA GLU A 198 -14.31 28.21 21.36
C GLU A 198 -15.44 28.08 22.39
N LEU A 199 -15.23 27.27 23.43
CA LEU A 199 -16.20 27.12 24.51
C LEU A 199 -16.48 28.44 25.23
N HIS A 200 -15.42 29.19 25.60
CA HIS A 200 -15.55 30.49 26.24
C HIS A 200 -16.25 31.51 25.33
N ALA A 201 -15.97 31.50 24.03
CA ALA A 201 -16.64 32.37 23.06
C ALA A 201 -18.14 32.03 22.93
N ALA A 202 -18.50 30.75 22.95
CA ALA A 202 -19.89 30.30 22.92
C ALA A 202 -20.65 30.67 24.21
N MET A 203 -20.04 30.44 25.38
CA MET A 203 -20.62 30.83 26.67
C MET A 203 -20.80 32.35 26.77
N ALA A 204 -19.80 33.12 26.31
CA ALA A 204 -19.88 34.58 26.27
C ALA A 204 -20.99 35.08 25.34
N ALA A 205 -21.21 34.41 24.20
CA ALA A 205 -22.31 34.74 23.30
C ALA A 205 -23.68 34.49 23.95
N ALA A 206 -23.87 33.33 24.57
CA ALA A 206 -25.11 33.02 25.29
C ALA A 206 -25.40 34.04 26.40
N GLN A 207 -24.39 34.36 27.22
CA GLN A 207 -24.53 35.38 28.27
C GLN A 207 -24.82 36.77 27.70
N GLY A 208 -24.20 37.15 26.58
CA GLY A 208 -24.45 38.42 25.91
C GLY A 208 -25.90 38.56 25.42
N ALA A 209 -26.46 37.49 24.86
CA ALA A 209 -27.86 37.44 24.44
C ALA A 209 -28.83 37.50 25.64
N GLU A 210 -28.54 36.77 26.70
CA GLU A 210 -29.33 36.83 27.94
C GLU A 210 -29.27 38.22 28.61
N ASP A 211 -28.10 38.86 28.60
CA ASP A 211 -27.91 40.23 29.09
C ASP A 211 -28.76 41.22 28.28
N ALA A 212 -28.81 41.08 26.95
CA ALA A 212 -29.63 41.94 26.08
C ALA A 212 -31.12 41.77 26.38
N GLN A 213 -31.60 40.53 26.53
CA GLN A 213 -32.98 40.26 26.93
C GLN A 213 -33.31 40.79 28.32
N ARG A 214 -32.40 40.66 29.30
CA ARG A 214 -32.58 41.22 30.64
C ARG A 214 -32.68 42.75 30.60
N GLN A 215 -31.86 43.40 29.78
CA GLN A 215 -31.88 44.84 29.62
C GLN A 215 -33.18 45.32 28.97
N ALA A 216 -33.67 44.64 27.94
CA ALA A 216 -34.97 44.92 27.33
C ALA A 216 -36.12 44.82 28.34
N ARG A 217 -36.16 43.73 29.13
CA ARG A 217 -37.15 43.54 30.21
C ARG A 217 -37.08 44.63 31.28
N GLN A 218 -35.88 45.08 31.65
CA GLN A 218 -35.72 46.18 32.62
C GLN A 218 -36.24 47.51 32.09
N VAL A 219 -36.03 47.80 30.80
CA VAL A 219 -36.55 49.02 30.16
C VAL A 219 -38.07 48.99 30.05
N GLU A 220 -38.66 47.84 29.70
CA GLU A 220 -40.11 47.65 29.73
C GLU A 220 -40.68 47.87 31.13
N GLN A 221 -40.12 47.20 32.15
CA GLN A 221 -40.57 47.37 33.54
C GLN A 221 -40.43 48.80 34.07
N TRP A 222 -39.37 49.52 33.67
CA TRP A 222 -39.18 50.92 34.01
C TRP A 222 -40.26 51.80 33.37
N ASN A 223 -40.53 51.58 32.08
CA ASN A 223 -41.51 52.33 31.31
C ASN A 223 -42.96 52.06 31.76
N ASP A 224 -43.24 50.89 32.32
CA ASP A 224 -44.53 50.54 32.92
C ASP A 224 -44.70 51.10 34.36
N SER A 225 -43.65 51.69 34.94
CA SER A 225 -43.70 52.22 36.30
C SER A 225 -44.34 53.62 36.38
N PRO A 226 -44.91 54.03 37.53
CA PRO A 226 -45.45 55.38 37.71
C PRO A 226 -44.42 56.52 37.54
N ILE A 227 -43.13 56.19 37.61
CA ILE A 227 -42.02 57.14 37.45
C ILE A 227 -41.76 57.46 35.96
N ALA A 228 -42.16 56.57 35.05
CA ALA A 228 -41.95 56.74 33.60
C ALA A 228 -42.55 58.03 33.04
N ALA A 229 -43.62 58.55 33.67
CA ALA A 229 -44.24 59.83 33.32
C ALA A 229 -43.28 61.04 33.41
N LYS A 230 -42.17 60.90 34.15
CA LYS A 230 -41.12 61.93 34.29
C LYS A 230 -39.83 61.61 33.54
N ALA A 231 -39.57 60.35 33.20
CA ALA A 231 -38.33 59.91 32.55
C ALA A 231 -38.53 58.59 31.79
N TYR A 232 -39.11 58.67 30.59
CA TYR A 232 -39.29 57.53 29.70
C TYR A 232 -37.96 57.09 29.07
N LEU A 233 -37.70 55.78 29.01
CA LEU A 233 -36.53 55.21 28.36
C LEU A 233 -36.90 54.69 26.95
N PRO A 234 -36.10 54.97 25.90
CA PRO A 234 -36.37 54.43 24.57
C PRO A 234 -36.33 52.90 24.58
N PRO A 235 -37.21 52.21 23.81
CA PRO A 235 -37.19 50.75 23.69
C PRO A 235 -35.82 50.23 23.23
N VAL A 236 -35.41 49.10 23.79
CA VAL A 236 -34.14 48.46 23.41
C VAL A 236 -34.35 47.73 22.09
N ASP A 237 -33.54 48.04 21.09
CA ASP A 237 -33.37 47.20 19.91
C ASP A 237 -32.64 45.92 20.33
N ILE A 238 -33.41 44.84 20.52
CA ILE A 238 -32.91 43.58 21.07
C ILE A 238 -31.84 42.97 20.16
N ASP A 239 -32.00 43.07 18.85
CA ASP A 239 -31.08 42.46 17.88
C ASP A 239 -29.75 43.22 17.90
N ALA A 240 -29.80 44.55 17.76
CA ALA A 240 -28.60 45.38 17.80
C ALA A 240 -27.89 45.31 19.17
N GLN A 241 -28.65 45.19 20.27
CA GLN A 241 -28.08 45.08 21.61
C GLN A 241 -27.49 43.69 21.88
N THR A 242 -28.09 42.64 21.33
CA THR A 242 -27.56 41.27 21.39
C THR A 242 -26.21 41.20 20.68
N GLU A 243 -26.08 41.72 19.46
CA GLU A 243 -24.80 41.74 18.74
C GLU A 243 -23.70 42.47 19.51
N ARG A 244 -24.01 43.66 20.05
CA ARG A 244 -23.05 44.44 20.86
C ARG A 244 -22.62 43.71 22.12
N ASN A 245 -23.57 43.12 22.86
CA ASN A 245 -23.28 42.41 24.09
C ASN A 245 -22.47 41.15 23.83
N ILE A 246 -22.80 40.38 22.79
CA ILE A 246 -22.03 39.22 22.36
C ILE A 246 -20.60 39.63 22.04
N ALA A 247 -20.40 40.63 21.17
CA ALA A 247 -19.08 41.08 20.75
C ALA A 247 -18.21 41.50 21.94
N ARG A 248 -18.77 42.32 22.86
CA ARG A 248 -18.09 42.75 24.08
C ARG A 248 -17.71 41.56 24.96
N LYS A 249 -18.67 40.67 25.28
CA LYS A 249 -18.42 39.52 26.16
C LYS A 249 -17.40 38.56 25.58
N GLN A 250 -17.43 38.33 24.26
CA GLN A 250 -16.45 37.51 23.57
C GLN A 250 -15.07 38.15 23.58
N GLN A 251 -14.98 39.48 23.49
CA GLN A 251 -13.72 40.20 23.66
C GLN A 251 -13.19 40.06 25.10
N ASP A 252 -14.00 40.34 26.13
CA ASP A 252 -13.62 40.17 27.54
C ASP A 252 -13.20 38.72 27.86
N ALA A 253 -13.83 37.73 27.21
CA ALA A 253 -13.47 36.33 27.36
C ALA A 253 -12.12 36.00 26.71
N ARG A 254 -11.81 36.60 25.55
CA ARG A 254 -10.51 36.45 24.87
C ARG A 254 -9.39 37.10 25.67
N GLU A 255 -9.56 38.34 26.13
CA GLU A 255 -8.56 39.06 26.90
C GLU A 255 -8.18 38.30 28.19
N ARG A 256 -9.17 37.81 28.94
CA ARG A 256 -8.93 36.97 30.14
C ARG A 256 -8.21 35.65 29.87
N LEU A 257 -8.39 35.10 28.67
CA LEU A 257 -7.73 33.87 28.25
C LEU A 257 -6.27 34.14 27.87
N GLU A 258 -6.03 35.22 27.13
CA GLU A 258 -4.69 35.66 26.69
C GLU A 258 -3.81 36.16 27.86
N GLU A 259 -4.39 36.45 29.03
CA GLU A 259 -3.63 36.63 30.29
C GLU A 259 -2.93 35.34 30.77
N ARG A 260 -3.40 34.17 30.34
CA ARG A 260 -2.95 32.86 30.87
C ARG A 260 -2.16 32.02 29.88
N TYR A 261 -2.21 32.34 28.59
CA TYR A 261 -1.42 31.67 27.56
C TYR A 261 -1.14 32.60 26.38
N ASP A 262 -0.09 32.28 25.62
CA ASP A 262 0.30 33.02 24.42
C ASP A 262 -0.33 32.39 23.17
N GLU A 263 -1.38 33.05 22.67
CA GLU A 263 -2.06 32.65 21.43
C GLU A 263 -1.17 32.77 20.19
N SER A 264 -0.24 33.74 20.16
CA SER A 264 0.67 33.90 19.04
C SER A 264 1.66 32.74 18.98
N ALA A 265 2.24 32.36 20.12
CA ALA A 265 3.13 31.20 20.20
C ALA A 265 2.41 29.90 19.84
N ARG A 266 1.18 29.69 20.32
CA ARG A 266 0.35 28.53 19.94
C ARG A 266 0.08 28.51 18.43
N ALA A 267 -0.29 29.65 17.85
CA ALA A 267 -0.57 29.76 16.42
C ALA A 267 0.67 29.47 15.56
N VAL A 268 1.85 29.96 15.97
CA VAL A 268 3.13 29.66 15.29
C VAL A 268 3.43 28.17 15.35
N PHE A 269 3.32 27.54 16.53
CA PHE A 269 3.50 26.09 16.68
C PHE A 269 2.56 25.32 15.75
N GLN A 270 1.27 25.67 15.73
CA GLN A 270 0.27 25.01 14.89
C GLN A 270 0.62 25.13 13.40
N ALA A 271 1.01 26.32 12.95
CA ALA A 271 1.41 26.56 11.57
C ALA A 271 2.65 25.75 11.15
N ASP A 272 3.64 25.66 12.03
CA ASP A 272 4.84 24.84 11.82
C ASP A 272 4.51 23.35 11.78
N TYR A 273 3.68 22.88 12.71
CA TYR A 273 3.21 21.49 12.76
C TYR A 273 2.45 21.11 11.48
N ASP A 274 1.51 21.95 11.04
CA ASP A 274 0.72 21.71 9.83
C ASP A 274 1.57 21.78 8.56
N ARG A 275 2.60 22.64 8.53
CA ARG A 275 3.58 22.67 7.43
C ARG A 275 4.35 21.36 7.34
N GLU A 276 4.84 20.85 8.47
CA GLU A 276 5.54 19.56 8.47
C GLU A 276 4.62 18.40 8.10
N LEU A 277 3.36 18.40 8.56
CA LEU A 277 2.38 17.40 8.12
C LEU A 277 2.18 17.40 6.60
N LYS A 278 2.10 18.58 5.98
CA LYS A 278 2.01 18.70 4.51
C LYS A 278 3.25 18.17 3.81
N ASN A 279 4.45 18.40 4.37
CA ASN A 279 5.70 17.86 3.83
C ASN A 279 5.69 16.33 3.85
N TRP A 280 5.31 15.73 5.00
CA TRP A 280 5.17 14.27 5.12
C TRP A 280 4.15 13.70 4.14
N GLN A 281 2.96 14.32 4.06
CA GLN A 281 1.91 13.88 3.14
C GLN A 281 2.38 13.95 1.68
N SER A 282 3.09 15.02 1.30
CA SER A 282 3.64 15.15 -0.06
C SER A 282 4.60 14.01 -0.42
N MET A 283 5.45 13.56 0.50
CA MET A 283 6.32 12.40 0.27
C MET A 283 5.52 11.10 0.12
N ILE A 284 4.49 10.90 0.95
CA ILE A 284 3.58 9.74 0.86
C ILE A 284 2.85 9.73 -0.49
N ASP A 285 2.33 10.88 -0.91
CA ASP A 285 1.55 11.03 -2.15
C ASP A 285 2.42 10.82 -3.40
N GLN A 286 3.66 11.31 -3.40
CA GLN A 286 4.60 11.09 -4.51
C GLN A 286 4.90 9.60 -4.73
N VAL A 287 5.15 8.85 -3.66
CA VAL A 287 5.35 7.39 -3.76
C VAL A 287 4.03 6.68 -4.07
N GLY A 288 2.91 7.17 -3.51
CA GLY A 288 1.56 6.69 -3.79
C GLY A 288 1.17 6.75 -5.26
N ASP A 289 1.51 7.84 -5.96
CA ASP A 289 1.30 7.99 -7.41
C ASP A 289 2.11 6.96 -8.22
N LEU A 290 3.39 6.78 -7.90
CA LEU A 290 4.22 5.75 -8.56
C LEU A 290 3.66 4.35 -8.32
N TYR A 291 3.31 4.04 -7.07
CA TYR A 291 2.70 2.77 -6.68
C TYR A 291 1.42 2.52 -7.49
N ALA A 292 0.48 3.47 -7.49
CA ALA A 292 -0.81 3.30 -8.15
C ALA A 292 -0.67 3.12 -9.66
N ARG A 293 0.24 3.89 -10.30
CA ARG A 293 0.54 3.74 -11.73
C ARG A 293 1.08 2.36 -12.06
N HIS A 294 1.98 1.82 -11.23
CA HIS A 294 2.54 0.48 -11.46
C HIS A 294 1.55 -0.64 -11.16
N TYR A 295 0.73 -0.49 -10.12
CA TYR A 295 -0.35 -1.42 -9.80
C TYR A 295 -1.38 -1.52 -10.94
N ALA A 296 -1.73 -0.39 -11.56
CA ALA A 296 -2.67 -0.34 -12.68
C ALA A 296 -2.10 -0.89 -14.01
N LYS A 297 -0.78 -1.13 -14.11
CA LYS A 297 -0.19 -1.65 -15.36
C LYS A 297 -0.70 -3.05 -15.65
N ARG A 298 -1.01 -3.29 -16.94
CA ARG A 298 -1.40 -4.61 -17.46
C ARG A 298 -0.41 -5.71 -17.07
N ALA A 299 0.89 -5.43 -17.05
CA ALA A 299 1.91 -6.43 -16.70
C ALA A 299 1.76 -6.97 -15.26
N PHE A 300 1.42 -6.11 -14.29
CA PHE A 300 1.12 -6.55 -12.93
C PHE A 300 -0.20 -7.34 -12.87
N GLN A 301 -1.24 -6.82 -13.51
CA GLN A 301 -2.55 -7.47 -13.55
C GLN A 301 -2.47 -8.88 -14.16
N GLN A 302 -1.74 -9.03 -15.27
CA GLN A 302 -1.52 -10.33 -15.91
C GLN A 302 -0.91 -11.36 -14.95
N ILE A 303 0.05 -10.96 -14.12
CA ILE A 303 0.63 -11.83 -13.11
C ILE A 303 -0.42 -12.23 -12.06
N GLY A 304 -1.14 -11.27 -11.49
CA GLY A 304 -2.16 -11.55 -10.47
C GLY A 304 -3.27 -12.50 -10.96
N TYR A 305 -3.70 -12.37 -12.22
CA TYR A 305 -4.75 -13.20 -12.79
C TYR A 305 -4.26 -14.55 -13.34
N TYR A 306 -3.01 -14.65 -13.82
CA TYR A 306 -2.56 -15.82 -14.61
C TYR A 306 -1.28 -16.51 -14.12
N ASP A 307 -0.53 -16.01 -13.13
CA ASP A 307 0.65 -16.72 -12.60
C ASP A 307 0.28 -17.73 -11.50
N TYR A 308 -0.94 -17.65 -10.97
CA TYR A 308 -1.38 -18.45 -9.82
C TYR A 308 -2.58 -19.35 -10.16
N ASP A 309 -2.62 -20.54 -9.56
CA ASP A 309 -3.66 -21.55 -9.77
C ASP A 309 -4.43 -21.83 -8.48
N ALA A 310 -5.76 -21.68 -8.52
CA ALA A 310 -6.64 -21.94 -7.39
C ALA A 310 -6.69 -23.41 -6.96
N THR A 311 -6.26 -24.34 -7.81
CA THR A 311 -6.23 -25.78 -7.48
C THR A 311 -4.96 -26.23 -6.77
N SER A 312 -3.95 -25.34 -6.67
CA SER A 312 -2.70 -25.62 -5.98
C SER A 312 -2.66 -24.82 -4.67
N PRO A 313 -2.75 -25.47 -3.49
CA PRO A 313 -2.73 -24.77 -2.20
C PRO A 313 -1.50 -23.89 -1.99
N VAL A 314 -0.32 -24.38 -2.41
CA VAL A 314 0.94 -23.62 -2.36
C VAL A 314 0.88 -22.40 -3.28
N SER A 315 0.30 -22.53 -4.48
CA SER A 315 0.12 -21.38 -5.38
C SER A 315 -0.84 -20.34 -4.80
N VAL A 316 -1.88 -20.78 -4.09
CA VAL A 316 -2.84 -19.88 -3.41
C VAL A 316 -2.17 -19.17 -2.24
N GLU A 317 -1.36 -19.87 -1.45
CA GLU A 317 -0.55 -19.27 -0.38
C GLU A 317 0.31 -18.11 -0.91
N TYR A 318 1.12 -18.37 -1.95
CA TYR A 318 1.97 -17.35 -2.55
C TYR A 318 1.18 -16.17 -3.10
N PHE A 319 0.04 -16.43 -3.74
CA PHE A 319 -0.84 -15.37 -4.23
C PHE A 319 -1.35 -14.47 -3.10
N ILE A 320 -1.81 -15.06 -1.99
CA ILE A 320 -2.33 -14.31 -0.84
C ILE A 320 -1.21 -13.45 -0.23
N GLN A 321 -0.01 -14.01 -0.06
CA GLN A 321 1.14 -13.27 0.48
C GLN A 321 1.58 -12.13 -0.44
N MET A 322 1.65 -12.37 -1.76
CA MET A 322 1.96 -11.35 -2.75
C MET A 322 0.93 -10.22 -2.71
N MET A 323 -0.36 -10.54 -2.69
CA MET A 323 -1.42 -9.54 -2.61
C MET A 323 -1.40 -8.77 -1.29
N ALA A 324 -1.13 -9.43 -0.17
CA ALA A 324 -0.97 -8.77 1.13
C ALA A 324 0.18 -7.76 1.12
N ALA A 325 1.35 -8.13 0.56
CA ALA A 325 2.48 -7.21 0.42
C ALA A 325 2.16 -6.04 -0.53
N CYS A 326 1.49 -6.30 -1.65
CA CYS A 326 1.11 -5.26 -2.61
C CYS A 326 0.04 -4.30 -2.09
N LEU A 327 -0.85 -4.75 -1.19
CA LEU A 327 -1.98 -3.96 -0.68
C LEU A 327 -1.83 -3.52 0.78
N ALA A 328 -0.69 -3.79 1.42
CA ALA A 328 -0.46 -3.37 2.80
C ALA A 328 -0.71 -1.86 2.99
N GLY A 329 -1.34 -1.51 4.11
CA GLY A 329 -1.55 -0.12 4.55
C GLY A 329 -2.81 0.58 4.02
N GLY A 330 -3.55 0.03 3.07
CA GLY A 330 -4.78 0.68 2.58
C GLY A 330 -4.51 1.95 1.75
N PRO A 331 -5.51 2.82 1.54
CA PRO A 331 -5.31 4.15 0.95
C PRO A 331 -4.54 5.05 1.92
N THR A 332 -3.70 5.94 1.39
CA THR A 332 -2.75 6.74 2.20
C THR A 332 -2.86 8.25 2.02
N GLU A 333 -3.57 8.73 1.00
CA GLU A 333 -3.90 10.16 0.89
C GLU A 333 -4.82 10.59 2.03
N THR A 334 -4.80 11.88 2.35
CA THR A 334 -5.75 12.49 3.29
C THR A 334 -7.19 12.16 2.90
N LEU A 335 -8.05 11.96 3.91
CA LEU A 335 -9.47 11.66 3.69
C LEU A 335 -10.08 12.70 2.74
N PRO A 336 -10.81 12.25 1.70
CA PRO A 336 -11.43 13.18 0.76
C PRO A 336 -12.48 14.01 1.51
N GLN A 337 -12.47 15.32 1.30
CA GLN A 337 -13.57 16.18 1.74
C GLN A 337 -14.79 15.98 0.83
N GLU A 338 -15.98 16.26 1.33
CA GLU A 338 -17.22 16.11 0.56
C GLU A 338 -17.13 16.90 -0.76
N GLY A 339 -17.39 16.22 -1.88
CA GLY A 339 -17.32 16.80 -3.22
C GLY A 339 -15.92 16.93 -3.83
N GLN A 340 -14.85 16.53 -3.13
CA GLN A 340 -13.49 16.49 -3.70
C GLN A 340 -13.22 15.17 -4.44
N PRO A 341 -12.37 15.17 -5.48
CA PRO A 341 -11.95 13.96 -6.16
C PRO A 341 -11.10 13.08 -5.25
N LEU A 342 -11.17 11.77 -5.46
CA LEU A 342 -10.33 10.80 -4.75
C LEU A 342 -8.85 10.98 -5.12
N GLY A 343 -7.99 10.73 -4.15
CA GLY A 343 -6.56 10.49 -4.39
C GLY A 343 -6.31 9.27 -5.27
N ILE A 344 -5.10 9.13 -5.78
CA ILE A 344 -4.77 8.08 -6.76
C ILE A 344 -4.78 6.67 -6.14
N THR A 345 -4.26 6.49 -4.92
CA THR A 345 -4.36 5.21 -4.20
C THR A 345 -5.78 4.95 -3.69
N GLN A 346 -6.50 5.99 -3.27
CA GLN A 346 -7.93 5.91 -2.98
C GLN A 346 -8.75 5.40 -4.18
N HIS A 347 -8.43 5.85 -5.40
CA HIS A 347 -9.09 5.37 -6.61
C HIS A 347 -8.80 3.89 -6.91
N ILE A 348 -7.55 3.44 -6.72
CA ILE A 348 -7.21 2.01 -6.82
C ILE A 348 -8.02 1.19 -5.81
N TRP A 349 -8.11 1.66 -4.56
CA TRP A 349 -8.89 0.99 -3.52
C TRP A 349 -10.39 0.97 -3.83
N GLN A 350 -10.93 2.07 -4.36
CA GLN A 350 -12.31 2.10 -4.83
C GLN A 350 -12.55 0.99 -5.88
N GLN A 351 -11.70 0.90 -6.89
CA GLN A 351 -11.81 -0.13 -7.93
C GLN A 351 -11.72 -1.55 -7.36
N LEU A 352 -10.80 -1.78 -6.41
CA LEU A 352 -10.65 -3.09 -5.76
C LEU A 352 -11.85 -3.50 -4.91
N LEU A 353 -12.54 -2.53 -4.30
CA LEU A 353 -13.73 -2.78 -3.48
C LEU A 353 -14.99 -2.89 -4.35
N GLU A 354 -15.08 -2.17 -5.46
CA GLU A 354 -16.25 -2.17 -6.34
C GLU A 354 -16.29 -3.35 -7.31
N ASP A 355 -15.13 -3.86 -7.74
CA ASP A 355 -15.04 -5.04 -8.60
C ASP A 355 -15.14 -6.34 -7.78
N ASP A 356 -16.24 -7.08 -7.93
CA ASP A 356 -16.46 -8.37 -7.27
C ASP A 356 -15.49 -9.48 -7.70
N ARG A 357 -14.69 -9.24 -8.74
CA ARG A 357 -13.62 -10.13 -9.24
C ARG A 357 -12.22 -9.57 -9.02
N SER A 358 -12.09 -8.51 -8.24
CA SER A 358 -10.80 -7.89 -7.96
C SER A 358 -9.77 -8.88 -7.41
N LEU A 359 -8.49 -8.59 -7.63
CA LEU A 359 -7.40 -9.39 -7.05
C LEU A 359 -7.47 -9.40 -5.50
N LEU A 360 -8.04 -8.36 -4.88
CA LEU A 360 -8.30 -8.29 -3.45
C LEU A 360 -9.28 -9.38 -3.00
N TYR A 361 -10.46 -9.47 -3.63
CA TYR A 361 -11.46 -10.47 -3.26
C TYR A 361 -11.04 -11.88 -3.65
N GLN A 362 -10.28 -12.03 -4.74
CA GLN A 362 -9.61 -13.29 -5.03
C GLN A 362 -8.66 -13.71 -3.91
N ALA A 363 -7.90 -12.80 -3.30
CA ALA A 363 -7.01 -13.15 -2.20
C ALA A 363 -7.80 -13.51 -0.93
N LEU A 364 -8.78 -12.68 -0.57
CA LEU A 364 -9.63 -12.88 0.61
C LEU A 364 -10.53 -14.12 0.53
N LEU A 365 -10.72 -14.71 -0.65
CA LEU A 365 -11.53 -15.91 -0.86
C LEU A 365 -10.71 -17.05 -1.49
N ALA A 366 -9.39 -17.04 -1.32
CA ALA A 366 -8.47 -18.12 -1.73
C ALA A 366 -8.58 -18.53 -3.22
N LYS A 367 -8.86 -17.55 -4.11
CA LYS A 367 -9.17 -17.69 -5.54
C LYS A 367 -10.30 -18.68 -5.84
N ASN A 368 -11.14 -19.03 -4.85
CA ASN A 368 -12.21 -19.99 -5.01
C ASN A 368 -13.39 -19.37 -5.78
N GLN A 369 -13.51 -19.70 -7.06
CA GLN A 369 -14.54 -19.12 -7.95
C GLN A 369 -15.96 -19.37 -7.47
N LYS A 370 -16.24 -20.57 -6.95
CA LYS A 370 -17.57 -20.93 -6.44
C LYS A 370 -17.92 -20.09 -5.22
N LEU A 371 -16.98 -19.91 -4.30
CA LEU A 371 -17.16 -19.09 -3.11
C LEU A 371 -17.38 -17.61 -3.49
N MET A 372 -16.56 -17.05 -4.38
CA MET A 372 -16.71 -15.67 -4.87
C MET A 372 -18.09 -15.43 -5.50
N GLN A 373 -18.54 -16.33 -6.38
CA GLN A 373 -19.87 -16.24 -7.00
C GLN A 373 -21.00 -16.28 -5.97
N GLN A 374 -20.87 -17.11 -4.94
CA GLN A 374 -21.90 -17.26 -3.91
C GLN A 374 -21.94 -16.08 -2.95
N VAL A 375 -20.77 -15.53 -2.59
CA VAL A 375 -20.67 -14.30 -1.80
C VAL A 375 -21.30 -13.12 -2.57
N ALA A 376 -21.03 -13.00 -3.87
CA ALA A 376 -21.66 -11.98 -4.70
C ALA A 376 -23.18 -12.20 -4.86
N SER A 377 -23.63 -13.45 -4.97
CA SER A 377 -25.06 -13.79 -5.10
C SER A 377 -25.84 -13.55 -3.79
N ALA A 378 -25.19 -13.72 -2.63
CA ALA A 378 -25.76 -13.42 -1.33
C ALA A 378 -26.07 -11.92 -1.14
N LEU A 379 -25.57 -11.04 -2.01
CA LEU A 379 -26.00 -9.63 -2.04
C LEU A 379 -27.46 -9.45 -2.47
N ALA A 380 -28.02 -10.40 -3.22
CA ALA A 380 -29.37 -10.31 -3.77
C ALA A 380 -30.44 -11.01 -2.91
N GLY A 381 -30.07 -11.62 -1.78
CA GLY A 381 -31.01 -12.33 -0.90
C GLY A 381 -30.36 -12.94 0.34
N ASP A 382 -31.18 -13.47 1.25
CA ASP A 382 -30.77 -13.84 2.61
C ASP A 382 -30.16 -15.27 2.73
N ASP A 383 -29.27 -15.63 1.80
CA ASP A 383 -28.76 -17.01 1.65
C ASP A 383 -27.28 -17.17 2.04
N PHE A 384 -26.87 -16.48 3.11
CA PHE A 384 -25.51 -16.59 3.65
C PHE A 384 -25.22 -18.01 4.20
N GLY A 385 -26.26 -18.82 4.45
CA GLY A 385 -26.13 -20.23 4.83
C GLY A 385 -25.36 -21.04 3.79
N LYS A 386 -25.64 -20.86 2.50
CA LYS A 386 -24.90 -21.54 1.42
C LYS A 386 -23.42 -21.15 1.36
N VAL A 387 -23.10 -19.89 1.67
CA VAL A 387 -21.71 -19.42 1.76
C VAL A 387 -21.00 -20.17 2.88
N TYR A 388 -21.63 -20.30 4.06
CA TYR A 388 -21.07 -21.04 5.18
C TYR A 388 -20.90 -22.54 4.89
N ASP A 389 -21.86 -23.16 4.22
CA ASP A 389 -21.76 -24.58 3.82
C ASP A 389 -20.57 -24.84 2.88
N ILE A 390 -20.30 -23.91 1.96
CA ILE A 390 -19.11 -24.00 1.08
C ILE A 390 -17.83 -23.85 1.90
N ILE A 391 -17.76 -22.87 2.79
CA ILE A 391 -16.59 -22.64 3.64
C ILE A 391 -16.32 -23.86 4.52
N LYS A 392 -17.35 -24.42 5.15
CA LYS A 392 -17.25 -25.66 5.94
C LYS A 392 -16.78 -26.84 5.08
N GLY A 393 -17.28 -26.94 3.86
CA GLY A 393 -16.85 -27.93 2.89
C GLY A 393 -15.36 -27.81 2.55
N ILE A 394 -14.84 -26.58 2.39
CA ILE A 394 -13.41 -26.31 2.15
C ILE A 394 -12.59 -26.65 3.39
N ALA A 395 -12.95 -26.10 4.55
CA ALA A 395 -12.24 -26.27 5.82
C ALA A 395 -12.14 -27.75 6.25
N GLY A 396 -13.11 -28.59 5.88
CA GLY A 396 -13.08 -30.03 6.13
C GLY A 396 -12.09 -30.83 5.28
N THR A 397 -11.42 -30.21 4.29
CA THR A 397 -10.43 -30.88 3.43
C THR A 397 -9.00 -30.67 3.91
N ALA A 398 -8.08 -31.57 3.54
CA ALA A 398 -6.65 -31.41 3.81
C ALA A 398 -6.09 -30.12 3.19
N ASP A 399 -6.52 -29.77 1.98
CA ASP A 399 -6.11 -28.52 1.31
C ASP A 399 -6.67 -27.28 2.04
N GLY A 400 -7.87 -27.36 2.59
CA GLY A 400 -8.44 -26.29 3.42
C GLY A 400 -7.66 -26.05 4.71
N GLN A 401 -7.13 -27.11 5.34
CA GLN A 401 -6.26 -26.97 6.52
C GLN A 401 -4.95 -26.23 6.20
N LEU A 402 -4.46 -26.30 4.95
CA LEU A 402 -3.30 -25.53 4.52
C LEU A 402 -3.59 -24.03 4.44
N LEU A 403 -4.85 -23.60 4.35
CA LEU A 403 -5.23 -22.18 4.40
C LEU A 403 -5.13 -21.59 5.82
N MET A 404 -5.17 -22.42 6.85
CA MET A 404 -5.20 -22.00 8.26
C MET A 404 -3.81 -21.90 8.90
N ILE A 405 -2.74 -21.88 8.08
CA ILE A 405 -1.37 -21.71 8.58
C ILE A 405 -1.06 -20.25 8.90
N LYS A 406 -0.17 -20.04 9.86
CA LYS A 406 0.17 -18.71 10.39
C LYS A 406 0.56 -17.68 9.30
N PRO A 407 1.39 -18.00 8.29
CA PRO A 407 1.72 -17.05 7.23
C PRO A 407 0.50 -16.53 6.45
N ILE A 408 -0.47 -17.41 6.16
CA ILE A 408 -1.70 -17.05 5.45
C ILE A 408 -2.61 -16.24 6.37
N GLN A 409 -2.76 -16.65 7.63
CA GLN A 409 -3.54 -15.90 8.61
C GLN A 409 -3.02 -14.47 8.80
N ASP A 410 -1.70 -14.28 8.86
CA ASP A 410 -1.09 -12.95 8.96
C ASP A 410 -1.32 -12.11 7.70
N ALA A 411 -1.13 -12.71 6.51
CA ALA A 411 -1.37 -12.04 5.24
C ALA A 411 -2.86 -11.64 5.06
N VAL A 412 -3.78 -12.53 5.38
CA VAL A 412 -5.23 -12.25 5.35
C VAL A 412 -5.60 -11.20 6.39
N GLY A 413 -5.03 -11.27 7.60
CA GLY A 413 -5.23 -10.25 8.63
C GLY A 413 -4.83 -8.86 8.15
N GLN A 414 -3.71 -8.73 7.45
CA GLN A 414 -3.27 -7.48 6.82
C GLN A 414 -4.24 -7.02 5.73
N LEU A 415 -4.69 -7.92 4.86
CA LEU A 415 -5.67 -7.60 3.80
C LEU A 415 -7.01 -7.15 4.39
N LEU A 416 -7.51 -7.81 5.43
CA LEU A 416 -8.75 -7.45 6.11
C LEU A 416 -8.65 -6.09 6.79
N ALA A 417 -7.52 -5.80 7.46
CA ALA A 417 -7.27 -4.49 8.06
C ALA A 417 -7.21 -3.37 7.00
N ALA A 418 -6.49 -3.61 5.89
CA ALA A 418 -6.42 -2.66 4.78
C ALA A 418 -7.79 -2.44 4.12
N THR A 419 -8.57 -3.51 3.92
CA THR A 419 -9.93 -3.48 3.36
C THR A 419 -10.86 -2.66 4.26
N ASN A 420 -10.83 -2.88 5.58
CA ASN A 420 -11.66 -2.12 6.52
C ASN A 420 -11.26 -0.64 6.57
N SER A 421 -9.95 -0.36 6.58
CA SER A 421 -9.44 1.02 6.51
C SER A 421 -9.93 1.73 5.25
N ALA A 422 -9.83 1.06 4.10
CA ALA A 422 -10.29 1.58 2.82
C ALA A 422 -11.82 1.78 2.79
N GLY A 423 -12.60 0.80 3.25
CA GLY A 423 -14.05 0.89 3.33
C GLY A 423 -14.53 2.06 4.19
N ASN A 424 -13.84 2.33 5.31
CA ASN A 424 -14.13 3.48 6.16
C ASN A 424 -13.73 4.80 5.49
N ALA A 425 -12.51 4.88 4.96
CA ALA A 425 -11.99 6.08 4.31
C ALA A 425 -12.81 6.50 3.08
N LEU A 426 -13.37 5.53 2.36
CA LEU A 426 -14.11 5.74 1.12
C LEU A 426 -15.63 5.61 1.30
N SER A 427 -16.14 5.53 2.52
CA SER A 427 -17.56 5.22 2.79
C SER A 427 -18.56 6.12 2.03
N GLN A 428 -18.23 7.41 1.85
CA GLN A 428 -19.07 8.34 1.09
C GLN A 428 -19.00 8.15 -0.44
N HIS A 429 -17.95 7.50 -0.93
CA HIS A 429 -17.70 7.26 -2.36
C HIS A 429 -18.05 5.84 -2.82
N LEU A 430 -18.37 4.93 -1.88
CA LEU A 430 -18.75 3.55 -2.18
C LEU A 430 -20.26 3.39 -2.27
N SER A 431 -20.71 2.55 -3.20
CA SER A 431 -22.11 2.15 -3.29
C SER A 431 -22.55 1.36 -2.05
N GLU A 432 -23.85 1.41 -1.71
CA GLU A 432 -24.40 0.58 -0.62
C GLU A 432 -24.18 -0.92 -0.87
N ARG A 433 -24.30 -1.36 -2.12
CA ARG A 433 -23.98 -2.74 -2.54
C ARG A 433 -22.53 -3.09 -2.18
N THR A 434 -21.59 -2.19 -2.44
CA THR A 434 -20.17 -2.39 -2.14
C THR A 434 -19.93 -2.51 -0.64
N LYS A 435 -20.57 -1.66 0.18
CA LYS A 435 -20.47 -1.73 1.64
C LYS A 435 -20.97 -3.07 2.18
N THR A 436 -22.10 -3.57 1.65
CA THR A 436 -22.62 -4.90 2.00
C THR A 436 -21.65 -6.01 1.58
N LEU A 437 -21.09 -5.94 0.37
CA LEU A 437 -20.11 -6.92 -0.13
C LEU A 437 -18.87 -6.99 0.73
N ILE A 438 -18.31 -5.85 1.14
CA ILE A 438 -17.17 -5.81 2.07
C ILE A 438 -17.49 -6.58 3.35
N GLY A 439 -18.66 -6.34 3.94
CA GLY A 439 -19.11 -7.05 5.15
C GLY A 439 -19.24 -8.57 4.95
N HIS A 440 -19.76 -9.00 3.80
CA HIS A 440 -19.87 -10.42 3.46
C HIS A 440 -18.52 -11.08 3.25
N VAL A 441 -17.65 -10.47 2.44
CA VAL A 441 -16.28 -10.97 2.20
C VAL A 441 -15.50 -11.04 3.51
N HIS A 442 -15.62 -10.03 4.38
CA HIS A 442 -14.93 -10.02 5.67
C HIS A 442 -15.32 -11.23 6.53
N ARG A 443 -16.62 -11.52 6.64
CA ARG A 443 -17.12 -12.68 7.39
C ARG A 443 -16.68 -14.00 6.77
N SER A 444 -16.73 -14.11 5.44
CA SER A 444 -16.32 -15.30 4.71
C SER A 444 -14.83 -15.58 4.84
N ALA A 445 -13.99 -14.56 4.69
CA ALA A 445 -12.55 -14.67 4.87
C ALA A 445 -12.22 -15.07 6.31
N PHE A 446 -12.82 -14.43 7.31
CA PHE A 446 -12.61 -14.80 8.71
C PHE A 446 -12.93 -16.28 8.96
N ALA A 447 -14.08 -16.76 8.47
CA ALA A 447 -14.48 -18.17 8.63
C ALA A 447 -13.64 -19.16 7.80
N LEU A 448 -12.98 -18.71 6.73
CA LEU A 448 -12.16 -19.57 5.87
C LEU A 448 -10.74 -19.78 6.41
N PHE A 449 -10.18 -18.77 7.08
CA PHE A 449 -8.77 -18.75 7.50
C PHE A 449 -8.55 -18.85 9.02
N ALA A 450 -9.59 -18.62 9.83
CA ALA A 450 -9.58 -18.85 11.28
C ALA A 450 -9.93 -20.31 11.59
#